data_AF-A0AAN6KPQ0-F1
#
_entry.id   AF-A0AAN6KPQ0-F1
#
_cell.length_a   1.000
_cell.length_b   1.000
_cell.length_c   1.000
_cell.angle_alpha   90.00
_cell.angle_beta   90.00
_cell.angle_gamma   90.00
#
_symmetry.space_group_name_H-M   'P 1'
#
loop_
_entity.id
_entity.type
_entity.pdbx_description
1 polymer ?
#
loop_
_entity_poly.entity_id
_entity_poly.type
_entity_poly.pdbx_seq_one_letter_code
_entity_poly.pdbx_strand_id
1 'polypeptide(L)'
;MAGLVDPRCALSAESPIIGDTVEVVVGTDKRTFYIHERLIRSQSAFFESALGKEWKEGQARKIELPDDDAHIFEAYARWLYSGKLAVNDGDEGGFEWWSPTNEAVEIIYKTTPRGSPARHLMVDMHTLKGDERWIDIGHPEKHNHDFTVDLAHALLKKRTVHSYFASEHEALDKGNPCSYHKHGKGEECDA
;
A
#
# COMPACT_ATOMS: atom_id res chain seq x y z
N MET A 1 -8.86 12.72 17.74
CA MET A 1 -8.74 12.60 16.27
C MET A 1 -7.27 12.49 15.93
N ALA A 2 -6.75 11.28 15.74
CA ALA A 2 -5.44 11.09 15.12
C ALA A 2 -5.72 10.71 13.67
N GLY A 3 -5.53 11.65 12.75
CA GLY A 3 -5.52 11.35 11.32
C GLY A 3 -4.42 10.35 11.02
N LEU A 4 -4.55 9.59 9.93
CA LEU A 4 -3.50 8.72 9.43
C LEU A 4 -2.23 9.57 9.26
N VAL A 5 -1.29 9.42 10.19
CA VAL A 5 -0.04 10.20 10.19
C VAL A 5 0.76 9.69 9.01
N ASP A 6 1.12 10.59 8.09
CA ASP A 6 2.06 10.28 7.02
C ASP A 6 3.30 9.67 7.68
N PRO A 7 3.70 8.43 7.36
CA PRO A 7 4.87 7.80 7.97
C PRO A 7 6.17 8.59 7.73
N ARG A 8 6.17 9.56 6.80
CA ARG A 8 7.27 10.54 6.65
C ARG A 8 7.27 11.66 7.70
N CYS A 9 6.14 11.93 8.36
CA CYS A 9 6.11 12.80 9.55
C CYS A 9 6.75 12.15 10.78
N ALA A 10 6.96 10.83 10.76
CA ALA A 10 7.70 10.11 11.80
C ALA A 10 9.23 10.11 11.58
N LEU A 11 9.70 10.56 10.42
CA LEU A 11 11.11 10.85 10.22
C LEU A 11 11.48 12.05 11.11
N SER A 12 12.51 11.88 11.95
CA SER A 12 13.06 12.94 12.81
C SER A 12 13.33 14.23 12.04
N ALA A 13 13.58 15.35 12.73
CA ALA A 13 13.92 16.66 12.15
C ALA A 13 15.12 16.70 11.17
N GLU A 14 15.76 15.56 10.90
CA GLU A 14 16.85 15.37 9.96
C GLU A 14 16.33 14.83 8.62
N SER A 15 16.86 15.36 7.52
CA SER A 15 16.41 15.04 6.17
C SER A 15 16.63 13.55 5.83
N PRO A 16 15.63 12.84 5.27
CA PRO A 16 15.72 11.41 4.96
C PRO A 16 16.70 11.07 3.83
N ILE A 17 17.22 12.08 3.14
CA ILE A 17 18.26 11.96 2.12
C ILE A 17 19.67 12.19 2.67
N ILE A 18 19.83 12.31 3.99
CA ILE A 18 21.14 12.40 4.64
C ILE A 18 21.56 11.02 5.12
N GLY A 19 22.75 10.58 4.71
CA GLY A 19 23.41 9.36 5.19
C GLY A 19 23.71 8.36 4.08
N ASP A 20 23.94 7.12 4.49
CA ASP A 20 24.33 6.02 3.61
C ASP A 20 23.21 5.57 2.67
N THR A 21 23.61 4.96 1.55
CA THR A 21 22.70 4.32 0.60
C THR A 21 22.76 2.80 0.70
N VAL A 22 21.68 2.15 0.25
CA VAL A 22 21.55 0.71 0.11
C VAL A 22 21.45 0.40 -1.37
N GLU A 23 22.18 -0.64 -1.79
CA GLU A 23 22.07 -1.20 -3.12
C GLU A 23 20.91 -2.21 -3.16
N VAL A 24 19.91 -1.97 -4.00
CA VAL A 24 18.79 -2.90 -4.22
C VAL A 24 18.85 -3.39 -5.66
N VAL A 25 19.09 -4.68 -5.85
CA VAL A 25 19.16 -5.33 -7.17
C VAL A 25 17.83 -6.04 -7.42
N VAL A 26 17.11 -5.64 -8.45
CA VAL A 26 15.73 -6.06 -8.71
C VAL A 26 15.63 -6.79 -10.05
N GLY A 27 14.82 -7.85 -10.06
CA GLY A 27 14.42 -8.56 -11.26
C GLY A 27 15.48 -9.45 -11.88
N THR A 28 15.03 -10.22 -12.87
CA THR A 28 15.90 -11.11 -13.65
C THR A 28 16.89 -10.35 -14.53
N ASP A 29 16.56 -9.10 -14.90
CA ASP A 29 17.45 -8.15 -15.58
C ASP A 29 18.51 -7.55 -14.63
N LYS A 30 18.41 -7.82 -13.32
CA LYS A 30 19.31 -7.35 -12.26
C LYS A 30 19.51 -5.84 -12.29
N ARG A 31 18.42 -5.09 -12.38
CA ARG A 31 18.48 -3.62 -12.33
C ARG A 31 18.84 -3.17 -10.92
N THR A 32 19.87 -2.33 -10.81
CA THR A 32 20.37 -1.84 -9.52
C THR A 32 19.83 -0.44 -9.20
N PHE A 33 19.34 -0.27 -7.98
CA PHE A 33 18.87 0.99 -7.42
C PHE A 33 19.69 1.35 -6.18
N TYR A 34 20.02 2.64 -6.02
CA TYR A 34 20.68 3.15 -4.83
C TYR A 34 19.73 4.08 -4.07
N ILE A 35 19.32 3.68 -2.87
CA ILE A 35 18.30 4.39 -2.09
C ILE A 35 18.85 4.70 -0.70
N HIS A 36 18.57 5.90 -0.17
CA HIS A 36 19.00 6.25 1.19
C HIS A 36 18.40 5.28 2.21
N GLU A 37 19.25 4.73 3.06
CA GLU A 37 18.87 3.66 3.98
C GLU A 37 17.78 4.11 4.95
N ARG A 38 17.94 5.30 5.55
CA ARG A 38 16.95 5.85 6.48
C ARG A 38 15.58 5.98 5.82
N LEU A 39 15.56 6.39 4.55
CA LEU A 39 14.33 6.57 3.80
C LEU A 39 13.62 5.23 3.59
N ILE A 40 14.30 4.24 3.01
CA ILE A 40 13.69 2.95 2.66
C ILE A 40 13.28 2.12 3.89
N ARG A 41 14.08 2.18 4.96
CA ARG A 41 13.78 1.55 6.25
C ARG A 41 12.55 2.14 6.92
N SER A 42 12.44 3.47 6.95
CA SER A 42 11.33 4.16 7.61
C SER A 42 9.95 3.85 7.00
N GLN A 43 9.92 3.50 5.72
CA GLN A 43 8.69 3.27 4.97
C GLN A 43 8.37 1.79 4.78
N SER A 44 9.22 0.88 5.26
CA SER A 44 9.04 -0.55 5.05
C SER A 44 9.64 -1.37 6.19
N ALA A 45 8.77 -2.07 6.91
CA ALA A 45 9.18 -3.02 7.94
C ALA A 45 10.07 -4.14 7.38
N PHE A 46 9.92 -4.48 6.09
CA PHE A 46 10.82 -5.40 5.40
C PHE A 46 12.23 -4.83 5.32
N PHE A 47 12.40 -3.64 4.77
CA PHE A 47 13.73 -3.03 4.64
C PHE A 47 14.35 -2.72 6.01
N GLU A 48 13.53 -2.35 7.00
CA GLU A 48 13.97 -2.21 8.40
C GLU A 48 14.55 -3.52 8.95
N SER A 49 13.88 -4.65 8.69
CA SER A 49 14.32 -5.97 9.16
C SER A 49 15.53 -6.48 8.36
N ALA A 50 15.51 -6.37 7.03
CA ALA A 50 16.55 -6.86 6.13
C ALA A 50 17.89 -6.12 6.30
N LEU A 51 17.84 -4.84 6.70
CA LEU A 51 19.01 -4.01 6.97
C LEU A 51 19.38 -4.00 8.47
N GLY A 52 18.77 -4.88 9.26
CA GLY A 52 19.19 -5.14 10.62
C GLY A 52 20.61 -5.69 10.65
N LYS A 53 21.43 -5.23 11.62
CA LYS A 53 22.87 -5.58 11.73
C LYS A 53 23.16 -7.08 11.88
N GLU A 54 22.13 -7.87 12.19
CA GLU A 54 22.22 -9.32 12.39
C GLU A 54 22.17 -10.13 11.08
N TRP A 55 21.82 -9.49 9.95
CA TRP A 55 21.69 -10.15 8.65
C TRP A 55 22.88 -9.84 7.74
N LYS A 56 23.23 -10.77 6.84
CA LYS A 56 24.35 -10.60 5.89
C LYS A 56 24.11 -9.41 4.97
N GLU A 57 22.86 -9.20 4.60
CA GLU A 57 22.34 -8.10 3.78
C GLU A 57 22.54 -6.75 4.48
N GLY A 58 22.30 -6.67 5.80
CA GLY A 58 22.56 -5.50 6.62
C GLY A 58 24.05 -5.16 6.74
N GLN A 59 24.95 -6.16 6.70
CA GLN A 59 26.40 -5.94 6.69
C GLN A 59 26.93 -5.55 5.32
N ALA A 60 26.37 -6.10 4.24
CA ALA A 60 26.75 -5.82 2.87
C ALA A 60 26.08 -4.54 2.31
N ARG A 61 25.04 -4.02 2.98
CA ARG A 61 24.19 -2.91 2.50
C ARG A 61 23.62 -3.17 1.10
N LYS A 62 23.35 -4.44 0.82
CA LYS A 62 22.88 -4.93 -0.48
C LYS A 62 21.69 -5.87 -0.27
N ILE A 63 20.62 -5.64 -1.02
CA ILE A 63 19.42 -6.46 -1.03
C ILE A 63 19.17 -6.92 -2.45
N GLU A 64 18.92 -8.22 -2.63
CA GLU A 64 18.58 -8.81 -3.92
C GLU A 64 17.11 -9.24 -3.92
N LEU A 65 16.40 -8.81 -4.96
CA LEU A 65 14.97 -9.00 -5.18
C LEU A 65 14.76 -9.60 -6.59
N PRO A 66 15.22 -10.84 -6.83
CA PRO A 66 15.29 -11.42 -8.19
C PRO A 66 13.93 -11.70 -8.81
N ASP A 67 12.89 -11.89 -7.99
CA ASP A 67 11.52 -12.22 -8.43
C ASP A 67 10.65 -10.97 -8.63
N ASP A 68 11.18 -9.78 -8.32
CA ASP A 68 10.44 -8.52 -8.37
C ASP A 68 10.64 -7.78 -9.70
N ASP A 69 9.64 -7.02 -10.12
CA ASP A 69 9.71 -6.23 -11.36
C ASP A 69 10.43 -4.89 -11.14
N ALA A 70 11.44 -4.62 -11.98
CA ALA A 70 12.27 -3.43 -11.85
C ALA A 70 11.51 -2.12 -12.12
N HIS A 71 10.50 -2.11 -12.99
CA HIS A 71 9.70 -0.93 -13.28
C HIS A 71 8.78 -0.59 -12.10
N ILE A 72 8.19 -1.62 -11.47
CA ILE A 72 7.41 -1.46 -10.24
C ILE A 72 8.29 -0.91 -9.11
N PHE A 73 9.49 -1.47 -8.94
CA PHE A 73 10.40 -0.99 -7.91
C PHE A 73 10.88 0.44 -8.17
N GLU A 74 11.10 0.82 -9.44
CA GLU A 74 11.43 2.19 -9.81
C GLU A 74 10.32 3.17 -9.40
N ALA A 75 9.05 2.82 -9.63
CA ALA A 75 7.92 3.63 -9.21
C ALA A 75 7.87 3.79 -7.68
N TYR A 76 8.13 2.70 -6.94
CA TYR A 76 8.27 2.75 -5.48
C TYR A 76 9.43 3.63 -5.03
N ALA A 77 10.60 3.48 -5.63
CA ALA A 77 11.77 4.30 -5.31
C ALA A 77 11.48 5.78 -5.55
N ARG A 78 10.86 6.13 -6.68
CA ARG A 78 10.47 7.51 -6.98
C ARG A 78 9.49 8.06 -5.94
N TRP A 79 8.51 7.23 -5.54
CA TRP A 79 7.57 7.58 -4.48
C TRP A 79 8.25 7.80 -3.13
N LEU A 80 9.25 6.99 -2.75
CA LEU A 80 9.98 7.16 -1.50
C LEU A 80 10.55 8.58 -1.39
N TYR A 81 11.12 9.12 -2.48
CA TYR A 81 11.74 10.44 -2.46
C TYR A 81 10.74 11.60 -2.60
N SER A 82 9.72 11.47 -3.45
CA SER A 82 8.81 12.57 -3.76
C SER A 82 7.55 12.59 -2.88
N GLY A 83 7.20 11.45 -2.29
CA GLY A 83 5.87 11.17 -1.71
C GLY A 83 4.72 11.25 -2.69
N LYS A 84 5.01 11.33 -3.99
CA LYS A 84 4.07 11.46 -5.09
C LYS A 84 4.36 10.34 -6.08
N LEU A 85 3.31 9.63 -6.48
CA LEU A 85 3.40 8.73 -7.62
C LEU A 85 3.32 9.60 -8.86
N ALA A 86 4.47 9.99 -9.40
CA ALA A 86 4.57 10.65 -10.69
C ALA A 86 5.19 9.67 -11.69
N VAL A 87 4.53 9.49 -12.83
CA VAL A 87 5.15 8.91 -14.03
C VAL A 87 5.73 10.06 -14.82
N ASN A 88 6.93 9.86 -15.36
CA ASN A 88 7.41 10.70 -16.46
C ASN A 88 6.86 10.07 -17.72
N ASP A 89 5.77 10.63 -18.23
CA ASP A 89 5.36 10.37 -19.60
C ASP A 89 6.22 11.26 -20.47
N GLY A 90 6.98 10.65 -21.37
CA GLY A 90 7.79 11.36 -22.35
C GLY A 90 6.97 12.12 -23.40
N ASP A 91 5.66 12.27 -23.21
CA ASP A 91 4.76 12.90 -24.15
C ASP A 91 3.93 14.01 -23.49
N GLU A 92 3.98 15.18 -24.11
CA GLU A 92 3.34 16.41 -23.67
C GLU A 92 1.81 16.27 -23.68
N GLY A 93 1.22 16.00 -22.51
CA GLY A 93 -0.18 16.31 -22.23
C GLY A 93 -1.06 15.16 -21.78
N GLY A 94 -0.83 14.63 -20.59
CA GLY A 94 -1.80 13.78 -19.89
C GLY A 94 -1.36 13.55 -18.45
N PHE A 95 -2.20 13.86 -17.47
CA PHE A 95 -1.90 13.54 -16.07
C PHE A 95 -2.06 12.02 -15.86
N GLU A 96 -1.00 11.25 -16.04
CA GLU A 96 -1.00 9.81 -15.78
C GLU A 96 -0.76 9.54 -14.29
N TRP A 97 -1.88 9.38 -13.56
CA TRP A 97 -1.87 8.93 -12.17
C TRP A 97 -1.57 7.44 -12.16
N TRP A 98 -0.31 7.04 -11.94
CA TRP A 98 0.04 5.64 -11.75
C TRP A 98 -0.56 5.10 -10.46
N SER A 99 -1.57 4.24 -10.61
CA SER A 99 -1.95 3.23 -9.64
C SER A 99 -1.29 1.92 -10.08
N PRO A 100 -0.75 1.09 -9.16
CA PRO A 100 -0.40 -0.29 -9.51
C PRO A 100 -1.66 -0.96 -10.09
N THR A 101 -1.64 -1.25 -11.38
CA THR A 101 -2.80 -1.85 -12.05
C THR A 101 -3.13 -3.20 -11.44
N ASN A 102 -4.38 -3.65 -11.59
CA ASN A 102 -4.76 -5.02 -11.18
C ASN A 102 -3.82 -6.07 -11.78
N GLU A 103 -3.29 -5.82 -12.98
CA GLU A 103 -2.30 -6.69 -13.63
C GLU A 103 -0.95 -6.71 -12.89
N ALA A 104 -0.44 -5.55 -12.46
CA ALA A 104 0.78 -5.50 -11.66
C ALA A 104 0.61 -6.22 -10.31
N VAL A 105 -0.53 -6.00 -9.65
CA VAL A 105 -0.89 -6.71 -8.42
C VAL A 105 -0.96 -8.23 -8.66
N GLU A 106 -1.64 -8.65 -9.72
CA GLU A 106 -1.81 -10.05 -10.09
C GLU A 106 -0.47 -10.73 -10.40
N ILE A 107 0.42 -10.07 -11.14
CA ILE A 107 1.76 -10.58 -11.43
C ILE A 107 2.52 -10.78 -10.12
N ILE A 108 2.62 -9.75 -9.28
CA ILE A 108 3.36 -9.80 -8.00
C ILE A 108 2.81 -10.91 -7.10
N TYR A 109 1.49 -11.05 -7.01
CA TYR A 109 0.87 -12.08 -6.18
C TYR A 109 0.98 -13.48 -6.80
N LYS A 110 1.12 -13.63 -8.11
CA LYS A 110 1.40 -14.93 -8.76
C LYS A 110 2.87 -15.34 -8.67
N THR A 111 3.80 -14.40 -8.81
CA THR A 111 5.23 -14.70 -8.96
C THR A 111 5.98 -14.72 -7.65
N THR A 112 5.43 -14.14 -6.57
CA THR A 112 6.12 -14.05 -5.28
C THR A 112 5.40 -14.85 -4.19
N PRO A 113 6.11 -15.44 -3.21
CA PRO A 113 5.49 -16.21 -2.13
C PRO A 113 4.75 -15.31 -1.14
N ARG A 114 3.84 -15.90 -0.34
CA ARG A 114 3.14 -15.17 0.72
C ARG A 114 4.13 -14.55 1.71
N GLY A 115 3.88 -13.30 2.10
CA GLY A 115 4.77 -12.53 2.97
C GLY A 115 5.97 -11.93 2.25
N SER A 116 6.05 -12.06 0.92
CA SER A 116 7.07 -11.38 0.12
C SER A 116 7.01 -9.86 0.31
N PRO A 117 8.15 -9.18 0.16
CA PRO A 117 8.22 -7.72 0.28
C PRO A 117 7.34 -7.00 -0.74
N ALA A 118 7.25 -7.49 -1.97
CA ALA A 118 6.43 -6.85 -3.00
C ALA A 118 4.93 -6.96 -2.76
N ARG A 119 4.44 -8.07 -2.18
CA ARG A 119 3.04 -8.17 -1.75
C ARG A 119 2.73 -7.12 -0.68
N HIS A 120 3.59 -6.99 0.34
CA HIS A 120 3.43 -5.97 1.37
C HIS A 120 3.48 -4.55 0.80
N LEU A 121 4.38 -4.29 -0.15
CA LEU A 121 4.46 -3.00 -0.83
C LEU A 121 3.14 -2.65 -1.55
N MET A 122 2.56 -3.58 -2.30
CA MET A 122 1.27 -3.37 -2.96
C MET A 122 0.17 -3.04 -1.95
N VAL A 123 0.12 -3.77 -0.83
CA VAL A 123 -0.85 -3.53 0.25
C VAL A 123 -0.64 -2.17 0.93
N ASP A 124 0.60 -1.83 1.27
CA ASP A 124 0.95 -0.55 1.90
C ASP A 124 0.59 0.62 0.97
N MET A 125 0.86 0.49 -0.33
CA MET A 125 0.52 1.48 -1.34
C MET A 125 -0.99 1.73 -1.40
N HIS A 126 -1.80 0.67 -1.43
CA HIS A 126 -3.26 0.77 -1.45
C HIS A 126 -3.84 1.25 -0.12
N THR A 127 -3.29 0.85 1.02
CA THR A 127 -3.78 1.33 2.32
C THR A 127 -3.43 2.78 2.61
N LEU A 128 -2.28 3.27 2.12
CA LEU A 128 -1.83 4.64 2.37
C LEU A 128 -2.43 5.66 1.38
N LYS A 129 -2.65 5.26 0.13
CA LYS A 129 -3.04 6.17 -0.97
C LYS A 129 -4.23 5.69 -1.81
N GLY A 130 -4.73 4.49 -1.55
CA GLY A 130 -5.82 3.91 -2.32
C GLY A 130 -7.07 4.77 -2.25
N ASP A 131 -7.68 4.93 -3.42
CA ASP A 131 -8.97 5.56 -3.62
C ASP A 131 -10.00 4.46 -3.93
N GLU A 132 -11.28 4.66 -3.61
CA GLU A 132 -12.33 3.67 -3.87
C GLU A 132 -12.38 3.21 -5.34
N ARG A 133 -12.00 4.08 -6.29
CA ARG A 133 -11.94 3.78 -7.72
C ARG A 133 -10.84 2.79 -8.10
N TRP A 134 -9.87 2.53 -7.22
CA TRP A 134 -8.81 1.56 -7.47
C TRP A 134 -9.30 0.13 -7.31
N ILE A 135 -10.41 -0.07 -6.58
CA ILE A 135 -11.07 -1.36 -6.45
C ILE A 135 -12.26 -1.39 -7.40
N ASP A 136 -12.08 -1.99 -8.59
CA ASP A 136 -13.18 -2.23 -9.53
C ASP A 136 -14.20 -3.21 -8.94
N ILE A 137 -15.26 -2.67 -8.35
CA ILE A 137 -16.40 -3.42 -7.81
C ILE A 137 -17.33 -3.98 -8.89
N GLY A 138 -17.22 -3.49 -10.13
CA GLY A 138 -18.02 -3.97 -11.28
C GLY A 138 -17.46 -5.26 -11.88
N HIS A 139 -16.17 -5.52 -11.69
CA HIS A 139 -15.48 -6.73 -12.15
C HIS A 139 -14.61 -7.32 -11.02
N PRO A 140 -15.22 -7.78 -9.91
CA PRO A 140 -14.50 -8.29 -8.75
C PRO A 140 -13.56 -9.46 -9.10
N GLU A 141 -13.86 -10.22 -10.15
CA GLU A 141 -13.04 -11.33 -10.64
C GLU A 141 -11.68 -10.93 -11.22
N LYS A 142 -11.47 -9.64 -11.52
CA LYS A 142 -10.19 -9.12 -12.01
C LYS A 142 -9.20 -8.82 -10.89
N HIS A 143 -9.64 -8.87 -9.63
CA HIS A 143 -8.77 -8.62 -8.49
C HIS A 143 -8.13 -9.92 -8.02
N ASN A 144 -6.83 -9.83 -7.72
CA ASN A 144 -6.14 -10.94 -7.10
C ASN A 144 -6.74 -11.22 -5.71
N HIS A 145 -7.23 -12.44 -5.50
CA HIS A 145 -7.95 -12.79 -4.26
C HIS A 145 -7.08 -12.63 -3.01
N ASP A 146 -5.84 -13.12 -3.06
CA ASP A 146 -4.90 -13.02 -1.94
C ASP A 146 -4.59 -11.56 -1.61
N PHE A 147 -4.44 -10.71 -2.62
CA PHE A 147 -4.24 -9.27 -2.43
C PHE A 147 -5.44 -8.61 -1.76
N THR A 148 -6.66 -8.87 -2.24
CA THR A 148 -7.87 -8.27 -1.65
C THR A 148 -8.00 -8.66 -0.18
N VAL A 149 -7.66 -9.89 0.18
CA VAL A 149 -7.63 -10.36 1.57
C VAL A 149 -6.58 -9.61 2.40
N ASP A 150 -5.35 -9.50 1.90
CA ASP A 150 -4.29 -8.78 2.61
C ASP A 150 -4.61 -7.28 2.77
N LEU A 151 -5.19 -6.66 1.73
CA LEU A 151 -5.61 -5.26 1.73
C LEU A 151 -6.73 -5.01 2.75
N ALA A 152 -7.78 -5.82 2.75
CA ALA A 152 -8.88 -5.71 3.72
C ALA A 152 -8.36 -5.83 5.16
N HIS A 153 -7.48 -6.80 5.40
CA HIS A 153 -6.86 -7.00 6.70
C HIS A 153 -6.01 -5.80 7.14
N ALA A 154 -5.24 -5.20 6.23
CA ALA A 154 -4.43 -4.03 6.50
C ALA A 154 -5.30 -2.78 6.79
N LEU A 155 -6.38 -2.55 6.01
CA LEU A 155 -7.34 -1.47 6.25
C LEU A 155 -8.03 -1.60 7.62
N LEU A 156 -8.43 -2.82 8.00
CA LEU A 156 -9.04 -3.08 9.31
C LEU A 156 -8.08 -2.82 10.48
N LYS A 157 -6.80 -3.15 10.34
CA LYS A 157 -5.78 -2.81 11.35
C LYS A 157 -5.58 -1.31 11.52
N LYS A 158 -5.79 -0.53 10.46
CA LYS A 158 -5.64 0.94 10.47
C LYS A 158 -6.93 1.66 10.87
N ARG A 159 -8.08 1.01 10.73
CA ARG A 159 -9.39 1.55 11.12
C ARG A 159 -9.46 1.77 12.63
N THR A 160 -9.63 3.01 13.06
CA THR A 160 -9.94 3.35 14.45
C THR A 160 -11.44 3.24 14.68
N VAL A 161 -11.89 2.27 15.50
CA VAL A 161 -13.29 2.21 15.97
C VAL A 161 -13.38 2.87 17.34
N HIS A 162 -14.06 4.01 17.36
CA HIS A 162 -14.25 4.84 18.54
C HIS A 162 -15.41 4.27 19.40
N SER A 163 -15.21 4.18 20.71
CA SER A 163 -16.11 3.46 21.64
C SER A 163 -17.57 3.90 21.60
N TYR A 164 -17.80 5.17 21.28
CA TYR A 164 -19.12 5.77 21.14
C TYR A 164 -19.94 5.23 19.95
N PHE A 165 -19.29 4.76 18.88
CA PHE A 165 -19.93 4.28 17.65
C PHE A 165 -20.03 2.74 17.59
N ALA A 166 -19.73 2.06 18.69
CA ALA A 166 -19.70 0.61 18.77
C ALA A 166 -21.06 -0.03 18.42
N SER A 167 -22.16 0.58 18.86
CA SER A 167 -23.52 0.06 18.63
C SER A 167 -24.10 0.39 17.25
N GLU A 168 -23.60 1.44 16.60
CA GLU A 168 -24.06 1.87 15.26
C GLU A 168 -23.29 1.15 14.14
N HIS A 169 -22.02 0.82 14.36
CA HIS A 169 -21.32 -0.17 13.53
C HIS A 169 -22.03 -1.53 13.55
N GLU A 170 -22.63 -1.89 14.68
CA GLU A 170 -23.45 -3.10 14.84
C GLU A 170 -24.78 -3.05 14.08
N ALA A 171 -25.26 -1.86 13.68
CA ALA A 171 -26.51 -1.66 12.96
C ALA A 171 -26.34 -1.64 11.43
N LEU A 172 -25.19 -1.15 10.94
CA LEU A 172 -24.85 -1.16 9.51
C LEU A 172 -24.72 -2.59 8.95
N ASP A 173 -24.28 -3.55 9.76
CA ASP A 173 -24.14 -4.97 9.38
C ASP A 173 -25.46 -5.74 9.35
N LYS A 174 -26.51 -5.24 10.02
CA LYS A 174 -27.81 -5.94 10.14
C LYS A 174 -28.76 -5.65 8.98
N GLY A 175 -28.36 -4.77 8.04
CA GLY A 175 -28.99 -4.63 6.73
C GLY A 175 -30.50 -4.42 6.75
N ASN A 176 -31.03 -3.63 7.69
CA ASN A 176 -32.47 -3.33 7.69
C ASN A 176 -32.75 -2.28 6.59
N PRO A 177 -33.56 -2.59 5.55
CA PRO A 177 -33.81 -1.68 4.43
C PRO A 177 -34.50 -0.38 4.84
N CYS A 178 -35.10 -0.36 6.03
CA CYS A 178 -35.77 0.81 6.61
C CYS A 178 -34.82 1.69 7.47
N SER A 179 -33.51 1.37 7.57
CA SER A 179 -32.51 2.13 8.38
C SER A 179 -32.21 3.55 7.88
N TYR A 180 -32.62 3.86 6.65
CA TYR A 180 -32.34 5.14 5.98
C TYR A 180 -33.60 5.96 5.66
N HIS A 181 -34.80 5.53 6.09
CA HIS A 181 -36.09 6.16 5.75
C HIS A 181 -36.83 6.67 7.01
N LYS A 182 -37.69 7.71 6.90
CA LYS A 182 -38.61 8.17 7.98
C LYS A 182 -40.06 7.86 7.63
N HIS A 183 -40.77 7.16 8.50
CA HIS A 183 -42.18 6.82 8.33
C HIS A 183 -43.11 7.81 9.03
N GLY A 184 -44.27 8.07 8.41
CA GLY A 184 -45.42 8.64 9.11
C GLY A 184 -45.97 7.65 10.15
N LYS A 185 -46.73 8.15 11.12
CA LYS A 185 -47.25 7.31 12.20
C LYS A 185 -48.27 6.30 11.63
N GLY A 186 -47.89 5.03 11.59
CA GLY A 186 -48.76 3.92 11.16
C GLY A 186 -48.47 3.35 9.77
N GLU A 187 -47.38 3.73 9.12
CA GLU A 187 -46.95 3.13 7.85
C GLU A 187 -45.87 2.07 8.08
N GLU A 188 -45.95 0.97 7.32
CA GLU A 188 -44.96 -0.12 7.34
C GLU A 188 -44.18 -0.19 6.01
N CYS A 189 -42.99 -0.78 6.06
CA CYS A 189 -42.12 -1.02 4.90
C CYS A 189 -42.70 -2.17 4.07
N ASP A 190 -43.15 -1.92 2.84
CA ASP A 190 -43.41 -3.00 1.86
C ASP A 190 -42.07 -3.45 1.25
N ALA A 191 -41.85 -4.76 1.21
CA ALA A 191 -40.61 -5.38 0.75
C ALA A 191 -40.43 -5.32 -0.78
#